data_AF-A0A9P4QQ14-F1
#
_entry.id   AF-A0A9P4QQ14-F1
#
_cell.length_a   1.000
_cell.length_b   1.000
_cell.length_c   1.000
_cell.angle_alpha   90.00
_cell.angle_beta   90.00
_cell.angle_gamma   90.00
#
_symmetry.space_group_name_H-M   'P 1'
#
loop_
_entity.id
_entity.type
_entity.pdbx_description
1 polymer ?
#
loop_
_entity_poly.entity_id
_entity_poly.type
_entity_poly.pdbx_seq_one_letter_code
_entity_poly.pdbx_strand_id
1 'polypeptide(L)'
;MVGTGPEPDRDSALARVSLVNFHGHQIYDSYVQVRVPVTDYRTHVSGIHPRHLSKSFARPFKEVQADVKVLLYVYQIPIISRILELMRCVGG
;
A
#
# COMPACT_ATOMS: atom_id res chain seq x y z
N MET A 1 0.97 -4.80 3.99
CA MET A 1 2.36 -4.34 4.22
C MET A 1 3.30 -5.54 4.17
N VAL A 2 4.60 -5.28 4.09
CA VAL A 2 5.68 -6.28 4.18
C VAL A 2 6.78 -5.75 5.10
N GLY A 3 7.52 -6.62 5.77
CA GLY A 3 8.65 -6.29 6.62
C GLY A 3 9.91 -5.98 5.79
N THR A 4 10.67 -4.98 6.22
CA THR A 4 11.89 -4.50 5.54
C THR A 4 13.03 -4.33 6.53
N GLY A 5 14.27 -4.26 6.05
CA GLY A 5 15.42 -3.95 6.90
C GLY A 5 15.81 -5.08 7.86
N PRO A 6 16.78 -4.82 8.77
CA PRO A 6 17.32 -5.82 9.69
C PRO A 6 16.35 -6.20 10.82
N GLU A 7 15.40 -5.33 11.16
CA GLU A 7 14.33 -5.58 12.14
C GLU A 7 12.95 -5.60 11.44
N PRO A 8 12.62 -6.64 10.66
CA PRO A 8 11.38 -6.68 9.86
C PRO A 8 10.10 -6.53 10.68
N ASP A 9 10.14 -6.86 11.98
CA ASP A 9 9.01 -6.73 12.92
C ASP A 9 8.74 -5.29 13.35
N ARG A 10 9.70 -4.39 13.18
CA ARG A 10 9.55 -2.96 13.46
C ARG A 10 9.42 -2.13 12.20
N ASP A 11 10.15 -2.51 11.16
CA ASP A 11 10.20 -1.77 9.91
C ASP A 11 9.29 -2.39 8.86
N SER A 12 8.34 -1.62 8.35
CA SER A 12 7.35 -2.10 7.37
C SER A 12 7.17 -1.14 6.20
N ALA A 13 7.01 -1.71 5.02
CA ALA A 13 6.73 -1.01 3.78
C ALA A 13 5.34 -1.35 3.21
N LEU A 14 4.80 -0.42 2.43
CA LEU A 14 3.50 -0.53 1.78
C LEU A 14 3.64 -1.42 0.55
N ALA A 15 2.84 -2.48 0.50
CA ALA A 15 2.91 -3.50 -0.56
C ALA A 15 1.66 -3.58 -1.43
N ARG A 16 0.49 -3.22 -0.87
CA ARG A 16 -0.81 -3.22 -1.55
C ARG A 16 -1.71 -2.19 -0.89
N VAL A 17 -2.53 -1.53 -1.68
CA VAL A 17 -3.58 -0.62 -1.23
C VAL A 17 -4.87 -1.03 -1.89
N SER A 18 -5.92 -1.21 -1.09
CA SER A 18 -7.28 -1.46 -1.57
C SER A 18 -8.22 -0.43 -0.95
N LEU A 19 -9.02 0.24 -1.78
CA LEU A 19 -10.11 1.11 -1.35
C LEU A 19 -11.43 0.45 -1.70
N VAL A 20 -12.34 0.44 -0.73
CA VAL A 20 -13.72 -0.02 -0.88
C VAL A 20 -14.66 1.10 -0.46
N ASN A 21 -15.85 1.16 -1.05
CA ASN A 21 -16.91 2.05 -0.61
C ASN A 21 -17.76 1.41 0.51
N PHE A 22 -18.74 2.15 1.01
CA PHE A 22 -19.63 1.70 2.08
C PHE A 22 -20.43 0.43 1.73
N HIS A 23 -20.73 0.23 0.44
CA HIS A 23 -21.45 -0.95 -0.06
C HIS A 23 -20.52 -2.16 -0.27
N GLY A 24 -19.25 -2.06 0.11
CA GLY A 24 -18.26 -3.11 -0.08
C GLY A 24 -17.74 -3.24 -1.51
N HIS A 25 -18.08 -2.30 -2.41
CA HIS A 25 -17.55 -2.33 -3.77
C HIS A 25 -16.10 -1.84 -3.78
N GLN A 26 -15.25 -2.61 -4.46
CA GLN A 26 -13.86 -2.24 -4.70
C GLN A 26 -13.78 -1.05 -5.66
N ILE A 27 -13.20 0.05 -5.16
CA ILE A 27 -13.00 1.29 -5.92
C ILE A 27 -11.58 1.35 -6.49
N TYR A 28 -10.61 0.81 -5.76
CA TYR A 28 -9.22 0.77 -6.19
C TYR A 28 -8.51 -0.40 -5.55
N ASP A 29 -7.61 -1.04 -6.28
CA ASP A 29 -6.70 -2.04 -5.73
C ASP A 29 -5.42 -2.06 -6.54
N SER A 30 -4.28 -1.86 -5.87
CA SER A 30 -2.99 -1.87 -6.54
C SER A 30 -1.89 -2.37 -5.62
N TYR A 31 -0.99 -3.15 -6.20
CA TYR A 31 0.31 -3.43 -5.60
C TYR A 31 1.25 -2.26 -5.77
N VAL A 32 2.18 -2.13 -4.82
CA VAL A 32 3.08 -0.99 -4.69
C VAL A 32 4.52 -1.48 -4.78
N GLN A 33 5.32 -0.85 -5.64
CA GLN A 33 6.75 -1.13 -5.69
C GLN A 33 7.42 -0.67 -4.39
N VAL A 34 8.12 -1.59 -3.74
CA VAL A 34 8.91 -1.31 -2.53
C VAL A 34 10.35 -1.00 -2.94
N ARG A 35 10.90 0.13 -2.47
CA ARG A 35 12.25 0.59 -2.83
C ARG A 35 13.36 -0.01 -1.95
N VAL A 36 12.98 -0.52 -0.78
CA VAL A 36 13.89 -1.13 0.21
C VAL A 36 13.81 -2.65 0.08
N PRO A 37 14.90 -3.40 0.31
CA PRO A 37 14.84 -4.86 0.32
C PRO A 37 13.80 -5.38 1.31
N VAL A 38 12.89 -6.22 0.81
CA VAL A 38 11.89 -6.91 1.62
C VAL A 38 12.55 -8.14 2.23
N THR A 39 12.58 -8.19 3.56
CA THR A 39 13.17 -9.29 4.34
C THR A 39 12.11 -10.27 4.81
N ASP A 40 10.86 -9.82 4.99
CA ASP A 40 9.73 -10.69 5.32
C ASP A 40 8.45 -10.25 4.59
N TYR A 41 7.91 -11.11 3.74
CA TYR A 41 6.67 -10.83 3.00
C TYR A 41 5.42 -11.08 3.83
N ARG A 42 5.51 -11.85 4.92
CA ARG A 42 4.38 -12.26 5.76
C ARG A 42 3.23 -12.87 4.95
N THR A 43 3.56 -13.66 3.93
CA THR A 43 2.61 -14.10 2.90
C THR A 43 1.36 -14.78 3.48
N HIS A 44 1.49 -15.52 4.57
CA HIS A 44 0.33 -16.16 5.24
C HIS A 44 -0.74 -15.13 5.67
N VAL A 45 -0.32 -13.94 6.10
CA VAL A 45 -1.21 -12.87 6.58
C VAL A 45 -1.52 -11.89 5.46
N SER A 46 -0.51 -11.51 4.69
CA SER A 46 -0.57 -10.42 3.72
C SER A 46 -1.04 -10.85 2.33
N GLY A 47 -0.90 -12.13 1.98
CA GLY A 47 -1.09 -12.65 0.62
C GLY A 47 -0.08 -12.10 -0.41
N ILE A 48 0.95 -11.37 0.03
CA ILE A 48 1.94 -10.77 -0.86
C ILE A 48 3.03 -11.79 -1.17
N HIS A 49 3.35 -11.93 -2.45
CA HIS A 49 4.48 -12.70 -2.96
C HIS A 49 5.49 -11.76 -3.63
N PRO A 50 6.77 -12.17 -3.78
CA PRO A 50 7.79 -11.37 -4.47
C PRO A 50 7.37 -10.88 -5.86
N ARG A 51 6.69 -11.74 -6.64
CA ARG A 51 6.15 -11.38 -7.96
C ARG A 51 5.16 -10.21 -7.91
N HIS A 52 4.46 -10.02 -6.79
CA HIS A 52 3.48 -8.94 -6.65
C HIS A 52 4.16 -7.57 -6.50
N LEU A 53 5.44 -7.51 -6.13
CA LEU A 53 6.19 -6.27 -5.95
C LEU A 53 7.17 -5.98 -7.09
N SER A 54 7.18 -6.84 -8.13
CA SER A 54 8.06 -6.66 -9.28
C SER A 54 7.70 -5.39 -10.05
N LYS A 55 8.68 -4.80 -10.73
CA LYS A 55 8.44 -3.63 -11.60
C LYS A 55 7.43 -3.88 -12.73
N SER A 56 7.27 -5.14 -13.14
CA SER A 56 6.33 -5.53 -14.20
C SER A 56 4.88 -5.68 -13.71
N PHE A 57 4.64 -5.77 -12.41
CA PHE A 57 3.32 -6.02 -11.84
C PHE A 57 2.86 -4.93 -10.87
N ALA A 58 3.76 -4.41 -10.04
CA ALA A 58 3.47 -3.36 -9.09
C ALA A 58 3.64 -1.97 -9.70
N ARG A 59 2.87 -1.01 -9.20
CA ARG A 59 2.95 0.39 -9.62
C ARG A 59 3.90 1.20 -8.72
N PRO A 60 4.55 2.25 -9.25
CA PRO A 60 5.36 3.15 -8.44
C PRO A 60 4.53 3.78 -7.31
N PHE A 61 5.10 3.84 -6.11
CA PHE A 61 4.44 4.39 -4.93
C PHE A 61 3.83 5.78 -5.15
N LYS A 62 4.53 6.66 -5.89
CA LYS A 62 4.07 8.02 -6.16
C LYS A 62 2.80 8.08 -7.01
N GLU A 63 2.65 7.16 -7.97
CA GLU A 63 1.42 7.07 -8.76
C GLU A 63 0.25 6.57 -7.90
N VAL A 64 0.47 5.51 -7.11
CA VAL A 64 -0.55 4.98 -6.21
C VAL A 64 -0.99 6.02 -5.19
N GLN A 65 -0.05 6.79 -4.64
CA GLN A 65 -0.35 7.89 -3.72
C GLN A 65 -1.17 9.00 -4.39
N ALA A 66 -0.87 9.34 -5.64
CA ALA A 66 -1.62 10.36 -6.39
C ALA A 66 -3.06 9.89 -6.67
N ASP A 67 -3.22 8.65 -7.15
CA ASP A 67 -4.53 8.06 -7.44
C ASP A 67 -5.40 8.02 -6.18
N VAL A 68 -4.85 7.50 -5.08
CA VAL A 68 -5.56 7.42 -3.80
C VAL A 68 -5.95 8.79 -3.29
N LYS A 69 -5.06 9.79 -3.41
CA LYS A 69 -5.37 11.17 -3.02
C LYS A 69 -6.57 11.70 -3.81
N VAL A 70 -6.60 11.52 -5.13
CA VAL A 70 -7.72 11.95 -5.98
C VAL A 70 -9.01 11.25 -5.58
N LEU A 71 -8.98 9.93 -5.41
CA LEU A 71 -10.16 9.16 -5.01
C LEU A 71 -10.72 9.60 -3.65
N LEU A 72 -9.85 9.89 -2.68
CA LEU A 72 -10.29 10.39 -1.38
C LEU A 72 -11.00 11.76 -1.47
N TYR A 73 -10.56 12.64 -2.37
CA TYR A 73 -11.23 13.92 -2.61
C TYR A 73 -12.59 13.76 -3.30
N VAL A 74 -12.66 12.89 -4.32
CA VAL A 74 -13.88 12.68 -5.12
C VAL A 74 -14.98 12.02 -4.31
N TYR A 75 -14.66 11.04 -3.48
CA TYR A 75 -15.65 10.26 -2.73
C TYR A 75 -16.00 10.82 -1.34
N GLN A 76 -15.46 11.98 -0.95
CA GLN A 76 -15.69 12.63 0.36
C GLN A 76 -15.63 11.64 1.54
N ILE A 77 -14.76 10.63 1.46
CA ILE A 77 -14.71 9.54 2.45
C ILE A 77 -14.21 10.15 3.77
N PRO A 78 -15.02 10.22 4.86
CA PRO A 78 -14.68 10.98 6.07
C PRO A 78 -13.46 10.46 6.85
N ILE A 79 -12.81 9.38 6.41
CA ILE A 79 -11.59 8.77 7.01
C ILE A 79 -10.31 9.54 6.61
N ILE A 80 -10.44 10.73 5.99
CA ILE A 80 -9.41 11.51 5.28
C ILE A 80 -8.07 11.63 6.03
N SER A 81 -8.06 11.80 7.36
CA SER A 81 -6.81 12.02 8.10
C SER A 81 -5.95 10.75 8.18
N ARG A 82 -6.52 9.57 8.42
CA ARG A 82 -5.75 8.40 8.84
C ARG A 82 -5.09 7.63 7.69
N ILE A 83 -5.76 7.54 6.54
CA ILE A 83 -5.25 6.79 5.37
C ILE A 83 -4.10 7.54 4.68
N LEU A 84 -4.24 8.85 4.49
CA LEU A 84 -3.17 9.67 3.91
C LEU A 84 -1.93 9.74 4.82
N GLU A 85 -2.14 9.77 6.14
CA GLU A 85 -1.06 9.78 7.12
C GLU A 85 -0.33 8.43 7.19
N LEU A 86 -1.06 7.31 7.15
CA LEU A 86 -0.47 5.97 7.00
C LEU A 86 0.35 5.84 5.71
N MET A 87 -0.12 6.37 4.58
CA MET A 87 0.67 6.37 3.35
C MET A 87 1.90 7.27 3.43
N ARG A 88 1.87 8.37 4.20
CA ARG A 88 3.05 9.23 4.42
C ARG A 88 4.09 8.57 5.32
N CYS A 89 3.68 7.92 6.40
CA CYS A 89 4.58 7.25 7.34
C CYS A 89 5.32 6.05 6.73
N VAL A 90 4.75 5.41 5.71
CA VAL A 90 5.29 4.17 5.12
C VAL A 90 6.16 4.44 3.86
N GLY A 91 6.19 5.68 3.36
CA GLY A 91 6.96 6.09 2.18
C GLY A 91 8.26 6.85 2.47
N GLY A 92 8.65 6.96 3.75
CA GLY A 92 9.89 7.58 4.24
C GLY A 92 11.06 6.61 4.27
#